data_AF-A0A662B031-F1
#
_entry.id   AF-A0A662B031-F1
#
_cell.length_a   1.000
_cell.length_b   1.000
_cell.length_c   1.000
_cell.angle_alpha   90.00
_cell.angle_beta   90.00
_cell.angle_gamma   90.00
#
_symmetry.space_group_name_H-M   'P 1'
#
loop_
_entity.id
_entity.type
_entity.pdbx_description
1 polymer ?
#
loop_
_entity_poly.entity_id
_entity_poly.type
_entity_poly.pdbx_seq_one_letter_code
_entity_poly.pdbx_strand_id
1 'polypeptide(L)'
;CYDCHSNETNYPWYSYVAPVSWLVGKDIREGREELNFSEWESLSKIDKAKHLDNIIDEVSDGDMPMNIYTIIHTDAKLSSEEIEQLANWAEDYAESLFE
;
A
#
# COMPACT_ATOMS: atom_id res chain seq x y z
N CYS A 1 -0.04 0.44 5.19
CA CYS A 1 0.34 -0.33 3.99
C CYS A 1 0.00 -1.82 4.12
N TYR A 2 0.60 -2.57 5.05
CA TYR A 2 0.44 -4.04 5.16
C TYR A 2 -1.00 -4.51 5.40
N ASP A 3 -1.80 -3.80 6.20
CA ASP A 3 -3.18 -4.24 6.46
C ASP A 3 -4.04 -4.29 5.18
N CYS A 4 -3.76 -3.43 4.19
CA CYS A 4 -4.47 -3.45 2.91
C CYS A 4 -3.74 -4.25 1.83
N HIS A 5 -2.40 -4.28 1.86
CA HIS A 5 -1.56 -4.86 0.81
C HIS A 5 -0.86 -6.15 1.23
N SER A 6 -1.39 -6.91 2.19
CA SER A 6 -0.85 -8.22 2.56
C SER A 6 -1.94 -9.19 3.01
N ASN A 7 -1.62 -10.48 3.09
CA ASN A 7 -2.49 -11.50 3.68
C ASN A 7 -2.51 -11.45 5.23
N GLU A 8 -1.74 -10.54 5.85
CA GLU A 8 -1.60 -10.36 7.30
C GLU A 8 -2.43 -9.19 7.83
N THR A 9 -3.66 -9.03 7.33
CA THR A 9 -4.54 -7.91 7.71
C THR A 9 -4.99 -8.01 9.17
N ASN A 10 -4.76 -6.93 9.93
CA ASN A 10 -5.37 -6.72 11.23
C ASN A 10 -6.76 -6.09 11.07
N TYR A 11 -7.80 -6.92 11.16
CA TYR A 11 -9.18 -6.46 10.99
C TYR A 11 -9.70 -5.71 12.23
N PRO A 12 -10.04 -4.41 12.10
CA PRO A 12 -10.64 -3.65 13.19
C PRO A 12 -12.09 -4.09 13.42
N TRP A 13 -12.63 -3.90 14.62
CA TRP A 13 -13.95 -4.42 14.99
C TRP A 13 -15.10 -4.03 14.03
N TYR A 14 -15.03 -2.84 13.40
CA TYR A 14 -16.07 -2.37 12.49
C TYR A 14 -16.05 -3.10 11.13
N SER A 15 -14.97 -3.81 10.79
CA SER A 15 -14.91 -4.62 9.57
C SER A 15 -15.84 -5.83 9.61
N TYR A 16 -16.49 -6.10 10.75
CA TYR A 16 -17.47 -7.16 10.92
C TYR A 16 -18.92 -6.65 10.88
N VAL A 17 -19.15 -5.34 10.72
CA VAL A 17 -20.48 -4.71 10.78
C VAL A 17 -20.88 -4.19 9.41
N ALA A 18 -22.03 -4.63 8.89
CA ALA A 18 -22.56 -4.13 7.62
C ALA A 18 -23.15 -2.71 7.78
N PRO A 19 -23.02 -1.81 6.78
CA PRO A 19 -22.41 -2.05 5.47
C PRO A 19 -20.89 -1.81 5.42
N VAL A 20 -20.26 -1.38 6.52
CA VAL A 20 -18.82 -1.03 6.58
C VAL A 20 -17.93 -2.22 6.23
N SER A 21 -18.30 -3.43 6.66
CA SER A 21 -17.60 -4.66 6.33
C SER A 21 -17.46 -4.91 4.82
N TRP A 22 -18.42 -4.46 4.01
CA TRP A 22 -18.34 -4.58 2.54
C TRP A 22 -17.35 -3.61 1.94
N LEU A 23 -17.28 -2.38 2.45
CA LEU A 23 -16.31 -1.38 2.01
C LEU A 23 -14.89 -1.84 2.35
N VAL A 24 -14.65 -2.21 3.61
CA VAL A 24 -13.33 -2.71 4.06
C VAL A 24 -12.90 -3.94 3.26
N GLY A 25 -13.81 -4.90 3.05
CA GLY A 25 -13.52 -6.08 2.25
C GLY A 25 -13.21 -5.78 0.78
N LYS A 26 -13.89 -4.78 0.20
CA LYS A 26 -13.63 -4.31 -1.17
C LYS A 26 -12.26 -3.64 -1.25
N ASP A 27 -11.97 -2.69 -0.37
CA ASP A 27 -10.74 -1.90 -0.39
C ASP A 27 -9.50 -2.78 -0.19
N ILE A 28 -9.56 -3.76 0.73
CA ILE A 28 -8.46 -4.72 0.93
C ILE A 28 -8.28 -5.61 -0.30
N ARG A 29 -9.38 -6.06 -0.92
CA ARG A 29 -9.28 -6.90 -2.12
C ARG A 29 -8.62 -6.12 -3.26
N GLU A 30 -9.09 -4.90 -3.53
CA GLU A 30 -8.55 -4.04 -4.59
C GLU A 30 -7.09 -3.66 -4.31
N GLY A 31 -6.75 -3.33 -3.07
CA GLY A 31 -5.36 -3.08 -2.67
C GLY A 31 -4.43 -4.26 -2.95
N ARG A 32 -4.85 -5.49 -2.64
CA ARG A 32 -4.08 -6.71 -2.91
C ARG A 32 -4.01 -7.07 -4.40
N GLU A 33 -5.01 -6.70 -5.19
CA GLU A 33 -5.01 -6.88 -6.65
C GLU A 33 -3.92 -6.01 -7.31
N GLU A 34 -3.73 -4.78 -6.80
CA GLU A 34 -2.68 -3.88 -7.27
C GLU A 34 -1.30 -4.20 -6.69
N LEU A 35 -1.22 -4.58 -5.42
CA LEU A 35 0.02 -4.98 -4.74
C LEU A 35 -0.24 -5.83 -3.51
N ASN A 36 0.33 -7.04 -3.48
CA ASN A 36 0.32 -7.93 -2.32
C ASN A 36 1.73 -8.27 -1.85
N PHE A 37 2.18 -7.67 -0.75
CA PHE A 37 3.47 -7.91 -0.12
C PHE A 37 3.67 -9.37 0.34
N SER A 38 2.60 -10.11 0.61
CA SER A 38 2.72 -11.55 0.94
C SER A 38 3.17 -12.38 -0.26
N GLU A 39 2.99 -11.89 -1.49
CA GLU A 39 3.42 -12.54 -2.71
C GLU A 39 4.73 -11.93 -3.25
N TRP A 40 5.34 -10.98 -2.53
CA TRP A 40 6.51 -10.21 -3.00
C TRP A 40 7.64 -11.10 -3.49
N GLU A 41 7.99 -12.15 -2.75
CA GLU A 41 9.10 -13.03 -3.12
C GLU A 41 8.83 -13.93 -4.33
N SER A 42 7.57 -14.04 -4.76
CA SER A 42 7.20 -14.76 -5.98
C SER A 42 7.34 -13.91 -7.25
N LEU A 43 7.43 -12.58 -7.11
CA LEU A 43 7.47 -11.63 -8.22
C LEU A 43 8.83 -11.66 -8.94
N SER A 44 8.80 -11.45 -10.25
CA SER A 44 10.03 -11.24 -11.02
C SER A 44 10.70 -9.91 -10.63
N LYS A 45 12.00 -9.77 -10.91
CA LYS A 45 12.73 -8.49 -10.68
C LYS A 45 12.04 -7.31 -11.40
N ILE A 46 11.51 -7.55 -12.60
CA ILE A 46 10.82 -6.53 -13.40
C ILE A 46 9.49 -6.13 -12.73
N ASP A 47 8.72 -7.11 -12.27
CA ASP A 47 7.44 -6.82 -11.59
C ASP A 47 7.68 -6.10 -10.25
N LYS A 48 8.69 -6.53 -9.46
CA LYS A 48 9.11 -5.82 -8.24
C LYS A 48 9.46 -4.36 -8.54
N ALA A 49 10.29 -4.10 -9.56
CA ALA A 49 10.65 -2.74 -9.95
C ALA A 49 9.45 -1.90 -10.38
N LYS A 50 8.51 -2.48 -11.14
CA LYS A 50 7.26 -1.80 -11.53
C LYS A 50 6.39 -1.46 -10.32
N HIS A 51 6.26 -2.36 -9.34
CA HIS A 51 5.50 -2.05 -8.13
C HIS A 51 6.19 -0.98 -7.27
N LEU A 52 7.53 -0.93 -7.25
CA LEU A 52 8.27 0.14 -6.56
C LEU A 52 8.02 1.50 -7.23
N ASP A 53 8.05 1.57 -8.56
CA ASP A 53 7.70 2.76 -9.35
C ASP A 53 6.25 3.22 -9.04
N ASN A 54 5.29 2.29 -9.09
CA ASN A 54 3.90 2.58 -8.72
C ASN A 54 3.77 3.07 -7.26
N ILE A 55 4.54 2.53 -6.31
CA ILE A 55 4.53 3.03 -4.92
C ILE A 55 4.94 4.49 -4.89
N ILE A 56 6.00 4.88 -5.61
CA ILE A 56 6.50 6.26 -5.68
C ILE A 56 5.40 7.19 -6.20
N ASP A 57 4.78 6.83 -7.33
CA ASP A 57 3.73 7.63 -7.96
C ASP A 57 2.53 7.82 -7.00
N GLU A 58 1.99 6.73 -6.46
CA GLU A 58 0.78 6.76 -5.62
C GLU A 58 0.96 7.57 -4.32
N VAL A 59 2.14 7.50 -3.70
CA VAL A 59 2.41 8.30 -2.49
C VAL A 59 2.72 9.76 -2.82
N SER A 60 3.39 10.02 -3.94
CA SER A 60 3.77 11.38 -4.36
C SER A 60 2.57 12.18 -4.87
N ASP A 61 1.64 11.53 -5.57
CA ASP A 61 0.39 12.12 -6.03
C ASP A 61 -0.65 12.26 -4.90
N GLY A 62 -0.40 11.62 -3.75
CA GLY A 62 -1.28 11.65 -2.59
C GLY A 62 -2.53 10.78 -2.73
N ASP A 63 -2.52 9.83 -3.67
CA ASP A 63 -3.56 8.83 -3.86
C ASP A 63 -3.49 7.75 -2.77
N MET A 64 -2.28 7.48 -2.25
CA MET A 64 -2.04 6.58 -1.12
C MET A 64 -1.51 7.29 0.13
N PRO A 65 -2.11 7.03 1.31
CA PRO A 65 -3.35 6.26 1.51
C PRO A 65 -4.59 7.04 1.06
N MET A 66 -5.62 6.31 0.60
CA MET A 66 -6.87 6.91 0.14
C MET A 66 -7.41 8.00 1.08
N ASN A 67 -7.82 9.14 0.52
CA ASN A 67 -8.34 10.28 1.30
C ASN A 67 -9.50 9.90 2.25
N ILE A 68 -10.40 9.00 1.83
CA ILE A 68 -11.50 8.53 2.68
C ILE A 68 -11.03 7.73 3.90
N TYR A 69 -9.93 7.00 3.75
CA TYR A 69 -9.32 6.21 4.82
C TYR A 69 -8.68 7.13 5.87
N THR A 70 -7.94 8.17 5.43
CA THR A 70 -7.25 9.10 6.34
C THR A 70 -8.18 10.02 7.13
N ILE A 71 -9.47 10.13 6.77
CA ILE A 71 -10.48 10.84 7.58
C ILE A 71 -10.68 10.16 8.94
N ILE A 72 -10.61 8.83 8.98
CA ILE A 72 -10.82 8.03 10.20
C ILE A 72 -9.48 7.58 10.79
N HIS A 73 -8.49 7.32 9.92
CA HIS A 73 -7.14 6.89 10.25
C HIS A 73 -6.13 8.02 10.03
N THR A 74 -6.27 9.09 10.82
CA THR A 74 -5.41 10.28 10.67
C THR A 74 -3.94 9.97 10.93
N ASP A 75 -3.65 8.93 11.70
CA ASP A 75 -2.32 8.39 11.97
C ASP A 75 -1.65 7.78 10.74
N ALA A 76 -2.43 7.38 9.73
CA ALA A 76 -1.90 6.87 8.47
C ALA A 76 -1.54 7.97 7.47
N LYS A 77 -1.86 9.24 7.77
CA LYS A 77 -1.57 10.35 6.84
C LYS A 77 -0.07 10.58 6.77
N LEU A 78 0.49 10.42 5.59
CA LEU A 78 1.91 10.67 5.33
C LEU A 78 2.21 12.18 5.29
N SER A 79 3.29 12.56 5.95
CA SER A 79 3.93 13.86 5.80
C SER A 79 4.79 13.91 4.53
N SER A 80 5.14 15.11 4.07
CA SER A 80 6.04 15.27 2.91
C SER A 80 7.39 14.59 3.11
N GLU A 81 7.91 14.59 4.34
CA GLU A 81 9.15 13.90 4.71
C GLU A 81 9.01 12.38 4.60
N GLU A 82 7.89 11.82 5.09
CA GLU A 82 7.64 10.37 4.98
C GLU A 82 7.43 9.93 3.52
N ILE A 83 6.77 10.76 2.70
CA ILE A 83 6.63 10.53 1.26
C ILE A 83 8.00 10.48 0.59
N GLU A 84 8.87 11.46 0.87
CA GLU A 84 10.23 11.49 0.31
C GLU A 84 11.06 10.28 0.76
N GLN A 85 10.97 9.88 2.03
CA GLN A 85 11.65 8.69 2.53
C GLN A 85 11.17 7.40 1.87
N LEU A 86 9.86 7.26 1.64
CA LEU A 86 9.29 6.11 0.94
C LEU A 86 9.71 6.09 -0.53
N ALA A 87 9.70 7.25 -1.20
CA ALA A 87 10.09 7.35 -2.59
C ALA A 87 11.56 6.97 -2.80
N ASN A 88 12.46 7.54 -1.98
CA ASN A 88 13.89 7.22 -2.04
C ASN A 88 14.15 5.74 -1.74
N TRP A 89 13.49 5.16 -0.74
CA TRP A 89 13.60 3.73 -0.45
C TRP A 89 13.18 2.87 -1.65
N ALA A 90 12.08 3.23 -2.30
CA ALA A 90 11.56 2.47 -3.43
C ALA A 90 12.49 2.55 -4.64
N GLU A 91 13.05 3.73 -4.92
CA GLU A 91 14.04 3.96 -5.98
C GLU A 91 15.32 3.14 -5.70
N ASP A 92 15.93 3.30 -4.53
CA ASP A 92 17.14 2.57 -4.12
C ASP A 92 16.94 1.05 -4.19
N TYR A 93 15.76 0.57 -3.74
CA TYR A 93 15.48 -0.86 -3.77
C TYR A 93 15.31 -1.35 -5.21
N ALA A 94 14.66 -0.58 -6.09
CA ALA A 94 14.47 -0.94 -7.49
C ALA A 94 15.81 -1.06 -8.23
N GLU A 95 16.75 -0.14 -7.99
CA GLU A 95 18.10 -0.19 -8.56
C GLU A 95 18.84 -1.45 -8.10
N SER A 96 18.80 -1.75 -6.80
CA SER A 96 19.48 -2.92 -6.22
C SER A 96 18.99 -4.27 -6.77
N LEU A 97 17.79 -4.33 -7.37
CA LEU A 97 17.28 -5.55 -7.99
C LEU A 97 18.10 -5.96 -9.21
N PHE A 98 18.80 -5.04 -9.88
CA PHE A 98 19.50 -5.28 -11.14
C PHE A 98 21.03 -5.26 -11.04
N GLU A 99 21.56 -5.02 -9.83
CA GLU A 99 22.95 -5.30 -9.48
C GLU A 99 23.22 -6.82 -9.35
#